data_AF-A0AAY4B2J0-F1
#
_entry.id   AF-A0AAY4B2J0-F1
#
_cell.length_a   1.000
_cell.length_b   1.000
_cell.length_c   1.000
_cell.angle_alpha   90.00
_cell.angle_beta   90.00
_cell.angle_gamma   90.00
#
_symmetry.space_group_name_H-M   'P 1'
#
loop_
_entity.id
_entity.type
_entity.pdbx_description
1 polymer ?
#
loop_
_entity_poly.entity_id
_entity_poly.type
_entity_poly.pdbx_seq_one_letter_code
_entity_poly.pdbx_strand_id
1 'polypeptide(L)'
;MAVCARLCGVGQSRRCRRRQRHREQGSDSEADMDEEEEEERIVGKPKADAGCHDGSGAADRLEDPGCAGRRRRHPQSLLDLPPELLVEIFASLPGTALPSLALVCKKFRQILSTETIWRRRCTEEFGMKEDLRKLELVGVSSREIYVKLLHPYRHILGLWQPDIGPYGGLLNVVVDGLFIIGWMYLPPHDPRVEDTMRKRPLFRIHMWESSKATVECMYGHRGPHKGDIQTVKKDEFSTKCNQTDHHRMPGGRQEEFRTWLEEEWGRTLEDIFHEHMQELILMKFIYTSQYDNCLTYRRIYLPPCLPTDLLPPGLFKGTYGSHGLEIIMLSFHGPCAKATKLTGDPNVPAGQLTLDIDLRRPVCLPDLDSQRNVEELSRLVLGVHEQAQREAQGPCPPTERAEACDRPEAAASAAPSASQASSSLSGTSPSLHPFILPLGVIARNEEYPRTCKLCFYGTGLIAGHGFTSPERTPGLFVLFDDNRFGFIWLELKSFSLYSRVTDRLAHAHAPTMERFEAMLQNMQSWTS
;
A
#
# COMPACT_ATOMS: atom_id res chain seq x y z
N MET A 1 16.67 -33.79 12.62
CA MET A 1 17.03 -32.41 13.00
C MET A 1 18.48 -31.98 12.65
N ALA A 2 19.16 -32.55 11.63
CA ALA A 2 20.55 -32.13 11.31
C ALA A 2 20.93 -32.09 9.81
N VAL A 3 20.02 -32.44 8.90
CA VAL A 3 20.35 -32.68 7.48
C VAL A 3 19.93 -31.51 6.57
N CYS A 4 18.71 -30.98 6.72
CA CYS A 4 18.17 -29.92 5.83
C CYS A 4 19.01 -28.62 5.84
N ALA A 5 19.77 -28.34 6.91
CA ALA A 5 20.60 -27.15 7.06
C ALA A 5 21.84 -27.11 6.13
N ARG A 6 22.08 -28.13 5.29
CA ARG A 6 23.26 -28.21 4.41
C ARG A 6 22.99 -28.01 2.91
N LEU A 7 21.73 -27.85 2.50
CA LEU A 7 21.37 -27.68 1.08
C LEU A 7 21.12 -26.22 0.66
N CYS A 8 20.93 -25.29 1.60
CA CYS A 8 20.89 -23.87 1.31
C CYS A 8 22.32 -23.35 1.06
N GLY A 9 22.69 -23.15 -0.21
CA GLY A 9 23.97 -22.55 -0.59
C GLY A 9 24.13 -21.15 0.01
N VAL A 10 25.00 -21.00 1.02
CA VAL A 10 25.09 -19.78 1.82
C VAL A 10 25.79 -18.66 1.06
N GLY A 11 25.01 -17.86 0.32
CA GLY A 11 25.43 -16.55 -0.15
C GLY A 11 25.88 -15.70 1.05
N GLN A 12 27.15 -15.28 1.06
CA GLN A 12 27.72 -14.57 2.19
C GLN A 12 27.04 -13.21 2.36
N SER A 13 26.20 -13.07 3.41
CA SER A 13 25.68 -11.78 3.83
C SER A 13 26.83 -10.80 4.02
N ARG A 14 26.79 -9.67 3.31
CA ARG A 14 27.82 -8.63 3.34
C ARG A 14 27.83 -7.94 4.70
N ARG A 15 28.51 -8.56 5.68
CA ARG A 15 28.76 -8.01 7.02
C ARG A 15 29.20 -6.55 6.91
N CYS A 16 28.41 -5.64 7.48
CA CYS A 16 28.76 -4.22 7.56
C CYS A 16 30.14 -4.09 8.20
N ARG A 17 31.13 -3.56 7.45
CA ARG A 17 32.52 -3.45 7.92
C ARG A 17 32.63 -2.43 9.05
N ARG A 18 32.57 -2.94 10.29
CA ARG A 18 32.87 -2.20 11.52
C ARG A 18 34.31 -1.69 11.47
N ARG A 19 34.52 -0.42 11.09
CA ARG A 19 35.83 0.24 11.17
C ARG A 19 36.22 0.50 12.62
N GLN A 20 36.79 -0.51 13.28
CA GLN A 20 37.62 -0.27 14.46
C GLN A 20 38.96 0.32 13.97
N ARG A 21 39.25 1.58 14.34
CA ARG A 21 40.64 2.05 14.37
C ARG A 21 41.25 1.54 15.68
N HIS A 22 42.34 0.80 15.60
CA HIS A 22 43.15 0.52 16.79
C HIS A 22 43.84 1.80 17.27
N ARG A 23 43.98 1.93 18.59
CA ARG A 23 45.00 2.78 19.20
C ARG A 23 46.32 2.02 19.15
N GLU A 24 47.38 2.69 18.74
CA GLU A 24 48.76 2.40 19.14
C GLU A 24 49.49 3.74 19.28
N GLN A 25 50.59 3.75 20.02
CA GLN A 25 51.16 4.97 20.61
C GLN A 25 52.27 5.59 19.75
N GLY A 26 52.35 6.91 19.76
CA GLY A 26 53.46 7.71 19.24
C GLY A 26 53.47 9.08 19.91
N SER A 27 54.64 9.53 20.34
CA SER A 27 54.88 10.86 20.94
C SER A 27 55.33 11.81 19.80
N ASP A 28 54.94 13.09 19.74
CA ASP A 28 55.55 14.19 20.51
C ASP A 28 54.86 15.54 20.23
N SER A 29 55.20 16.54 21.07
CA SER A 29 55.13 18.00 20.86
C SER A 29 53.77 18.72 20.80
N GLU A 30 53.77 19.92 21.38
CA GLU A 30 52.64 20.83 21.61
C GLU A 30 52.56 21.93 20.54
N ALA A 31 51.36 22.46 20.30
CA ALA A 31 51.13 23.81 19.78
C ALA A 31 49.68 24.23 20.06
N ASP A 32 49.47 25.24 20.91
CA ASP A 32 48.18 25.90 21.08
C ASP A 32 47.89 26.85 19.91
N MET A 33 46.65 26.88 19.41
CA MET A 33 46.01 28.08 18.87
C MET A 33 44.49 27.97 19.04
N ASP A 34 43.87 29.02 19.58
CA ASP A 34 42.43 29.22 19.61
C ASP A 34 41.92 29.66 18.22
N GLU A 35 40.66 29.33 17.88
CA GLU A 35 39.95 29.92 16.74
C GLU A 35 38.68 30.63 17.26
N GLU A 36 38.57 31.94 17.01
CA GLU A 36 37.53 32.83 17.55
C GLU A 36 36.26 32.91 16.67
N GLU A 37 35.24 33.61 17.17
CA GLU A 37 33.94 33.78 16.50
C GLU A 37 33.97 34.89 15.43
N GLU A 38 33.48 34.62 14.21
CA GLU A 38 33.25 35.66 13.18
C GLU A 38 31.77 36.10 13.11
N GLU A 39 31.43 37.23 13.74
CA GLU A 39 30.24 38.02 13.40
C GLU A 39 30.58 39.17 12.43
N GLU A 40 30.17 39.07 11.16
CA GLU A 40 30.31 40.20 10.22
C GLU A 40 29.35 41.36 10.55
N ARG A 41 29.93 42.56 10.73
CA ARG A 41 29.21 43.75 11.22
C ARG A 41 29.30 44.94 10.26
N ILE A 42 28.29 45.11 9.41
CA ILE A 42 28.22 46.24 8.45
C ILE A 42 27.82 47.54 9.15
N VAL A 43 28.49 48.65 8.79
CA VAL A 43 28.35 49.97 9.42
C VAL A 43 27.71 51.00 8.49
N GLY A 44 26.75 51.79 9.01
CA GLY A 44 26.20 52.98 8.35
C GLY A 44 25.62 53.97 9.36
N LYS A 45 26.04 55.25 9.32
CA LYS A 45 25.66 56.28 10.31
C LYS A 45 24.49 57.18 9.82
N PRO A 46 23.69 57.76 10.74
CA PRO A 46 22.54 58.61 10.41
C PRO A 46 22.91 60.08 10.15
N LYS A 47 21.94 60.85 9.63
CA LYS A 47 21.91 62.33 9.64
C LYS A 47 20.49 62.87 9.87
N ALA A 48 20.38 63.79 10.84
CA ALA A 48 19.54 65.00 10.76
C ALA A 48 20.52 66.20 10.51
N ASP A 49 20.19 67.49 10.40
CA ASP A 49 18.95 68.30 10.51
C ASP A 49 19.23 69.66 9.76
N ALA A 50 18.46 70.77 9.72
CA ALA A 50 17.20 71.21 10.33
C ALA A 50 16.55 72.38 9.52
N GLY A 51 15.24 72.61 9.69
CA GLY A 51 14.58 73.91 9.44
C GLY A 51 14.30 74.34 7.98
N CYS A 52 13.58 75.44 7.71
CA CYS A 52 12.72 76.29 8.57
C CYS A 52 11.80 77.24 7.74
N HIS A 53 10.90 77.97 8.43
CA HIS A 53 10.04 79.10 8.00
C HIS A 53 8.77 78.88 7.13
N ASP A 54 7.61 78.91 7.81
CA ASP A 54 6.65 80.05 7.86
C ASP A 54 5.90 80.54 6.58
N GLY A 55 4.65 81.00 6.73
CA GLY A 55 3.84 81.54 5.61
C GLY A 55 2.31 81.41 5.73
N SER A 56 1.69 82.21 6.60
CA SER A 56 0.23 82.39 6.81
C SER A 56 -0.70 82.32 5.58
N GLY A 57 -1.91 81.78 5.76
CA GLY A 57 -3.03 81.96 4.81
C GLY A 57 -4.35 81.30 5.25
N ALA A 58 -5.34 82.10 5.67
CA ALA A 58 -6.67 81.62 6.07
C ALA A 58 -7.75 81.99 5.05
N ALA A 59 -8.65 81.06 4.72
CA ALA A 59 -9.88 81.30 3.98
C ALA A 59 -10.99 80.34 4.46
N ASP A 60 -12.12 80.92 4.86
CA ASP A 60 -13.26 80.22 5.46
C ASP A 60 -14.18 79.58 4.39
N ARG A 61 -14.80 78.43 4.73
CA ARG A 61 -16.10 77.97 4.19
C ARG A 61 -16.65 76.77 4.95
N LEU A 62 -17.70 77.01 5.71
CA LEU A 62 -18.60 76.01 6.30
C LEU A 62 -19.55 75.43 5.23
N GLU A 63 -19.48 74.12 4.96
CA GLU A 63 -20.60 73.38 4.34
C GLU A 63 -20.84 72.02 5.02
N ASP A 64 -22.04 71.93 5.64
CA ASP A 64 -22.88 70.78 5.98
C ASP A 64 -22.30 69.51 6.68
N PRO A 65 -22.67 69.22 7.95
CA PRO A 65 -22.43 67.92 8.61
C PRO A 65 -23.43 66.83 8.15
N GLY A 66 -23.62 66.67 6.83
CA GLY A 66 -24.85 66.10 6.25
C GLY A 66 -24.86 64.65 5.76
N CYS A 67 -23.73 63.93 5.69
CA CYS A 67 -23.75 62.53 5.20
C CYS A 67 -22.71 61.61 5.84
N ALA A 68 -23.16 60.68 6.69
CA ALA A 68 -22.37 59.62 7.31
C ALA A 68 -22.05 58.46 6.34
N GLY A 69 -21.49 58.79 5.17
CA GLY A 69 -21.04 57.83 4.18
C GLY A 69 -19.87 56.99 4.69
N ARG A 70 -20.16 55.85 5.34
CA ARG A 70 -19.19 54.78 5.62
C ARG A 70 -18.62 54.24 4.30
N ARG A 71 -17.64 54.94 3.71
CA ARG A 71 -16.79 54.39 2.65
C ARG A 71 -16.19 53.09 3.19
N ARG A 72 -16.66 51.96 2.65
CA ARG A 72 -16.05 50.64 2.92
C ARG A 72 -14.61 50.73 2.43
N ARG A 73 -13.66 50.93 3.36
CA ARG A 73 -12.23 50.85 3.05
C ARG A 73 -11.96 49.39 2.73
N HIS A 74 -11.85 49.09 1.43
CA HIS A 74 -11.37 47.79 0.99
C HIS A 74 -9.94 47.62 1.52
N PRO A 75 -9.59 46.42 2.06
CA PRO A 75 -8.24 46.16 2.53
C PRO A 75 -7.26 46.33 1.36
N GLN A 76 -6.16 47.06 1.57
CA GLN A 76 -5.15 47.32 0.54
C GLN A 76 -3.97 46.34 0.64
N SER A 77 -3.80 45.70 1.80
CA SER A 77 -2.86 44.62 2.05
C SER A 77 -3.56 43.41 2.69
N LEU A 78 -2.98 42.22 2.51
CA LEU A 78 -3.34 41.02 3.28
C LEU A 78 -3.21 41.25 4.80
N LEU A 79 -2.31 42.16 5.21
CA LEU A 79 -2.14 42.55 6.60
C LEU A 79 -3.33 43.33 7.18
N ASP A 80 -4.16 43.96 6.34
CA ASP A 80 -5.32 44.74 6.77
C ASP A 80 -6.53 43.86 7.13
N LEU A 81 -6.50 42.57 6.76
CA LEU A 81 -7.61 41.66 7.02
C LEU A 81 -7.82 41.44 8.53
N PRO A 82 -9.10 41.29 8.96
CA PRO A 82 -9.45 40.78 10.28
C PRO A 82 -8.78 39.42 10.57
N PRO A 83 -8.38 39.14 11.83
CA PRO A 83 -7.73 37.88 12.18
C PRO A 83 -8.52 36.64 11.76
N GLU A 84 -9.85 36.70 11.78
CA GLU A 84 -10.77 35.59 11.48
C GLU A 84 -10.68 35.18 10.00
N LEU A 85 -10.59 36.16 9.09
CA LEU A 85 -10.38 35.88 7.67
C LEU A 85 -8.98 35.35 7.39
N LEU A 86 -7.97 35.81 8.14
CA LEU A 86 -6.61 35.28 8.05
C LEU A 86 -6.52 33.85 8.61
N VAL A 87 -7.25 33.53 9.69
CA VAL A 87 -7.40 32.16 10.18
C VAL A 87 -8.02 31.27 9.10
N GLU A 88 -9.11 31.67 8.46
CA GLU A 88 -9.75 30.84 7.42
C GLU A 88 -8.85 30.66 6.18
N ILE A 89 -8.20 31.73 5.71
CA ILE A 89 -7.23 31.66 4.60
C ILE A 89 -6.07 30.72 4.96
N PHE A 90 -5.45 30.88 6.13
CA PHE A 90 -4.33 30.02 6.53
C PHE A 90 -4.78 28.58 6.80
N ALA A 91 -5.98 28.38 7.34
CA ALA A 91 -6.57 27.07 7.57
C ALA A 91 -6.98 26.35 6.27
N SER A 92 -6.99 27.02 5.12
CA SER A 92 -7.17 26.41 3.79
C SER A 92 -5.88 26.02 3.07
N LEU A 93 -4.71 26.46 3.56
CA LEU A 93 -3.41 26.18 2.95
C LEU A 93 -2.82 24.85 3.46
N PRO A 94 -1.95 24.17 2.68
CA PRO A 94 -1.23 22.99 3.17
C PRO A 94 -0.39 23.32 4.42
N GLY A 95 -0.37 22.41 5.40
CA GLY A 95 0.35 22.58 6.66
C GLY A 95 1.86 22.77 6.48
N THR A 96 2.40 22.35 5.33
CA THR A 96 3.80 22.57 4.91
C THR A 96 4.11 24.01 4.49
N ALA A 97 3.11 24.83 4.14
CA ALA A 97 3.30 26.25 3.78
C ALA A 97 3.21 27.19 5.01
N LEU A 98 2.59 26.73 6.10
CA LEU A 98 2.40 27.53 7.32
C LEU A 98 3.72 27.98 7.98
N PRO A 99 4.82 27.18 8.02
CA PRO A 99 6.11 27.65 8.52
C PRO A 99 6.64 28.88 7.77
N SER A 100 6.48 28.93 6.45
CA SER A 100 6.89 30.09 5.64
C SER A 100 6.07 31.33 5.98
N LEU A 101 4.74 31.20 6.15
CA LEU A 101 3.88 32.31 6.59
C LEU A 101 4.22 32.80 8.01
N ALA A 102 4.63 31.91 8.91
CA ALA A 102 5.06 32.27 10.26
C ALA A 102 6.38 33.08 10.30
N LEU A 103 7.15 33.10 9.21
CA LEU A 103 8.36 33.91 9.05
C LEU A 103 8.08 35.30 8.44
N VAL A 104 6.94 35.51 7.77
CA VAL A 104 6.63 36.77 7.06
C VAL A 104 6.51 37.97 8.02
N CYS A 105 5.77 37.83 9.13
CA CYS A 105 5.63 38.92 10.11
C CYS A 105 5.13 38.44 11.48
N LYS A 106 5.25 39.32 12.50
CA LYS A 106 4.75 39.08 13.86
C LYS A 106 3.24 38.76 13.90
N LYS A 107 2.40 39.46 13.12
CA LYS A 107 0.94 39.21 13.04
C LYS A 107 0.65 37.79 12.54
N PHE A 108 1.32 37.33 11.48
CA PHE A 108 1.10 35.98 10.94
C PHE A 108 1.62 34.89 11.89
N ARG A 109 2.80 35.09 12.51
CA ARG A 109 3.33 34.18 13.53
C ARG A 109 2.38 34.02 14.73
N GLN A 110 1.72 35.11 15.15
CA GLN A 110 0.71 35.08 16.21
C GLN A 110 -0.57 34.35 15.77
N ILE A 111 -1.11 34.67 14.58
CA ILE A 111 -2.31 33.99 14.05
C ILE A 111 -2.06 32.48 13.88
N LEU A 112 -0.85 32.07 13.49
CA LEU A 112 -0.47 30.66 13.34
C LEU A 112 -0.19 29.93 14.66
N SER A 113 -0.44 30.56 15.82
CA SER A 113 -0.61 29.86 17.10
C SER A 113 -2.06 29.42 17.38
N THR A 114 -2.99 29.68 16.46
CA THR A 114 -4.40 29.28 16.61
C THR A 114 -4.57 27.79 16.30
N GLU A 115 -4.91 26.99 17.31
CA GLU A 115 -5.01 25.53 17.20
C GLU A 115 -6.04 25.04 16.16
N THR A 116 -7.10 25.80 15.88
CA THR A 116 -8.09 25.41 14.86
C THR A 116 -7.51 25.28 13.45
N ILE A 117 -6.45 26.04 13.14
CA ILE A 117 -5.70 25.93 11.88
C ILE A 117 -5.06 24.53 11.82
N TRP A 118 -4.24 24.20 12.81
CA TRP A 118 -3.50 22.94 12.87
C TRP A 118 -4.41 21.72 12.99
N ARG A 119 -5.49 21.84 13.79
CA ARG A 119 -6.54 20.81 13.92
C ARG A 119 -7.13 20.45 12.56
N ARG A 120 -7.44 21.47 11.74
CA ARG A 120 -7.94 21.28 10.36
C ARG A 120 -6.90 20.62 9.46
N ARG A 121 -5.61 20.98 9.54
CA ARG A 121 -4.52 20.31 8.80
C ARG A 121 -4.38 18.82 9.20
N CYS A 122 -4.41 18.50 10.50
CA CYS A 122 -4.37 17.13 11.01
C CYS A 122 -5.54 16.27 10.49
N THR A 123 -6.74 16.84 10.42
CA THR A 123 -7.93 16.15 9.89
C THR A 123 -7.89 16.01 8.38
N GLU A 124 -7.58 17.08 7.62
CA GLU A 124 -7.64 17.06 6.15
C GLU A 124 -6.47 16.33 5.50
N GLU A 125 -5.23 16.47 6.01
CA GLU A 125 -4.03 15.89 5.37
C GLU A 125 -3.69 14.49 5.88
N PHE A 126 -4.07 14.17 7.13
CA PHE A 126 -3.74 12.91 7.79
C PHE A 126 -4.96 12.08 8.22
N GLY A 127 -6.17 12.56 7.97
CA GLY A 127 -7.40 11.81 8.23
C GLY A 127 -7.69 11.55 9.71
N MET A 128 -7.13 12.35 10.63
CA MET A 128 -7.37 12.18 12.06
C MET A 128 -8.85 12.32 12.42
N LYS A 129 -9.41 11.26 13.02
CA LYS A 129 -10.85 11.15 13.36
C LYS A 129 -11.18 11.40 14.83
N GLU A 130 -10.18 11.34 15.70
CA GLU A 130 -10.39 11.61 17.11
C GLU A 130 -10.80 13.06 17.33
N ASP A 131 -11.55 13.30 18.41
CA ASP A 131 -11.83 14.67 18.84
C ASP A 131 -10.56 15.27 19.44
N LEU A 132 -9.76 15.94 18.60
CA LEU A 132 -8.48 16.56 18.96
C LEU A 132 -8.58 17.52 20.16
N ARG A 133 -9.77 18.06 20.47
CA ARG A 133 -10.03 18.84 21.70
C ARG A 133 -9.82 18.03 22.98
N LYS A 134 -9.95 16.70 22.92
CA LYS A 134 -9.66 15.79 24.04
C LYS A 134 -8.17 15.55 24.21
N LEU A 135 -7.39 15.56 23.12
CA LEU A 135 -5.92 15.45 23.19
C LEU A 135 -5.29 16.76 23.69
N GLU A 136 -5.91 17.90 23.34
CA GLU A 136 -5.56 19.21 23.91
C GLU A 136 -5.78 19.27 25.44
N LEU A 137 -6.75 18.52 26.00
CA LEU A 137 -6.91 18.34 27.46
C LEU A 137 -5.82 17.48 28.10
N VAL A 138 -5.15 16.62 27.32
CA VAL A 138 -3.96 15.84 27.72
C VAL A 138 -2.67 16.67 27.53
N GLY A 139 -2.81 17.99 27.33
CA GLY A 139 -1.70 18.94 27.21
C GLY A 139 -1.02 18.97 25.85
N VAL A 140 -1.41 18.12 24.90
CA VAL A 140 -0.75 18.01 23.59
C VAL A 140 -1.50 18.84 22.54
N SER A 141 -0.85 19.87 22.03
CA SER A 141 -1.42 20.75 21.00
C SER A 141 -1.55 20.07 19.62
N SER A 142 -2.62 20.40 18.88
CA SER A 142 -2.79 19.99 17.48
C SER A 142 -1.59 20.43 16.62
N ARG A 143 -1.02 21.61 16.91
CA ARG A 143 0.22 22.09 16.29
C ARG A 143 1.41 21.16 16.52
N GLU A 144 1.60 20.66 17.73
CA GLU A 144 2.71 19.74 18.01
C GLU A 144 2.45 18.33 17.48
N ILE A 145 1.19 17.84 17.48
CA ILE A 145 0.82 16.59 16.80
C ILE A 145 1.24 16.67 15.33
N TYR A 146 0.88 17.76 14.64
CA TYR A 146 1.30 17.98 13.25
C TYR A 146 2.83 17.99 13.10
N VAL A 147 3.54 18.81 13.89
CA VAL A 147 4.97 19.09 13.70
C VAL A 147 5.88 17.94 14.19
N LYS A 148 5.47 17.19 15.22
CA LYS A 148 6.31 16.20 15.92
C LYS A 148 5.92 14.74 15.69
N LEU A 149 4.68 14.46 15.27
CA LEU A 149 4.20 13.11 14.96
C LEU A 149 3.84 12.97 13.47
N LEU A 150 2.84 13.71 12.98
CA LEU A 150 2.27 13.48 11.65
C LEU A 150 3.26 13.82 10.53
N HIS A 151 3.76 15.06 10.49
CA HIS A 151 4.64 15.50 9.41
C HIS A 151 6.00 14.76 9.38
N PRO A 152 6.71 14.50 10.51
CA PRO A 152 7.95 13.73 10.49
C PRO A 152 7.77 12.32 9.91
N TYR A 153 6.71 11.61 10.31
CA TYR A 153 6.47 10.22 9.92
C TYR A 153 5.54 10.05 8.70
N ARG A 154 5.13 11.15 8.03
CA ARG A 154 4.24 11.14 6.85
C ARG A 154 4.64 10.16 5.74
N HIS A 155 5.93 9.85 5.61
CA HIS A 155 6.44 8.95 4.59
C HIS A 155 6.23 7.46 4.91
N ILE A 156 6.07 7.06 6.17
CA ILE A 156 5.80 5.66 6.53
C ILE A 156 4.30 5.30 6.52
N LEU A 157 3.40 6.28 6.41
CA LEU A 157 1.95 6.02 6.36
C LEU A 157 1.54 5.28 5.07
N GLY A 158 0.47 4.49 5.16
CA GLY A 158 -0.11 3.71 4.06
C GLY A 158 0.26 2.23 4.05
N LEU A 159 0.14 1.60 2.89
CA LEU A 159 0.22 0.15 2.71
C LEU A 159 1.61 -0.31 2.22
N TRP A 160 2.08 -1.42 2.77
CA TRP A 160 3.44 -1.92 2.55
C TRP A 160 3.51 -3.45 2.51
N GLN A 161 4.46 -3.95 1.71
CA GLN A 161 4.91 -5.33 1.74
C GLN A 161 6.28 -5.39 2.45
N PRO A 162 6.47 -6.25 3.46
CA PRO A 162 7.77 -6.48 4.07
C PRO A 162 8.64 -7.39 3.19
N ASP A 163 9.95 -7.15 3.23
CA ASP A 163 10.98 -7.84 2.46
C ASP A 163 11.42 -9.15 3.16
N ILE A 164 10.53 -10.15 3.16
CA ILE A 164 10.72 -11.44 3.87
C ILE A 164 10.98 -12.57 2.87
N GLY A 165 11.86 -12.31 1.91
CA GLY A 165 12.19 -13.27 0.84
C GLY A 165 10.94 -13.69 0.06
N PRO A 166 10.67 -15.00 -0.11
CA PRO A 166 9.50 -15.45 -0.86
C PRO A 166 8.17 -15.18 -0.15
N TYR A 167 8.16 -14.94 1.17
CA TYR A 167 6.94 -14.96 1.97
C TYR A 167 6.14 -13.66 1.94
N GLY A 168 6.79 -12.51 1.73
CA GLY A 168 6.13 -11.20 1.75
C GLY A 168 5.38 -10.91 3.07
N GLY A 169 4.21 -10.27 2.96
CA GLY A 169 3.40 -9.81 4.11
C GLY A 169 2.50 -8.64 3.73
N LEU A 170 1.68 -8.19 4.68
CA LEU A 170 0.80 -7.03 4.51
C LEU A 170 0.82 -6.14 5.75
N LEU A 171 1.55 -5.03 5.69
CA LEU A 171 1.57 -4.02 6.76
C LEU A 171 0.76 -2.79 6.34
N ASN A 172 -0.13 -2.32 7.19
CA ASN A 172 -0.76 -1.01 7.04
C ASN A 172 -0.37 -0.09 8.20
N VAL A 173 0.18 1.08 7.88
CA VAL A 173 0.65 2.07 8.87
C VAL A 173 -0.33 3.23 8.91
N VAL A 174 -0.96 3.41 10.07
CA VAL A 174 -2.09 4.34 10.25
C VAL A 174 -1.88 5.26 11.45
N VAL A 175 -2.53 6.42 11.43
CA VAL A 175 -2.65 7.31 12.59
C VAL A 175 -3.84 6.87 13.44
N ASP A 176 -3.64 6.77 14.76
CA ASP A 176 -4.68 6.42 15.74
C ASP A 176 -4.43 7.26 17.02
N GLY A 177 -5.11 8.40 17.11
CA GLY A 177 -4.88 9.39 18.18
C GLY A 177 -3.43 9.89 18.25
N LEU A 178 -2.82 9.79 19.44
CA LEU A 178 -1.40 10.11 19.68
C LEU A 178 -0.43 9.02 19.20
N PHE A 179 -0.92 8.00 18.49
CA PHE A 179 -0.11 6.91 17.93
C PHE A 179 -0.05 6.94 16.41
N ILE A 180 1.08 6.48 15.87
CA ILE A 180 1.15 5.90 14.52
C ILE A 180 1.47 4.42 14.69
N ILE A 181 0.63 3.52 14.19
CA ILE A 181 0.73 2.07 14.44
C ILE A 181 0.94 1.32 13.13
N GLY A 182 1.97 0.47 13.08
CA GLY A 182 2.20 -0.47 12.00
C GLY A 182 1.48 -1.79 12.27
N TRP A 183 0.29 -1.96 11.69
CA TRP A 183 -0.52 -3.17 11.82
C TRP A 183 -0.13 -4.20 10.74
N MET A 184 0.37 -5.36 11.16
CA MET A 184 0.54 -6.51 10.29
C MET A 184 -0.79 -7.28 10.18
N TYR A 185 -1.22 -7.51 8.95
CA TYR A 185 -2.40 -8.27 8.58
C TYR A 185 -1.97 -9.67 8.16
N LEU A 186 -2.57 -10.68 8.77
CA LEU A 186 -2.25 -12.09 8.57
C LEU A 186 -3.53 -12.84 8.14
N PRO A 187 -3.45 -13.81 7.21
CA PRO A 187 -4.63 -14.58 6.80
C PRO A 187 -5.19 -15.39 7.98
N PRO A 188 -6.47 -15.78 7.96
CA PRO A 188 -7.01 -16.75 8.91
C PRO A 188 -6.33 -18.13 8.76
N HIS A 189 -6.66 -19.06 9.65
CA HIS A 189 -6.05 -20.40 9.65
C HIS A 189 -6.58 -21.26 8.49
N ASP A 190 -5.72 -22.08 7.88
CA ASP A 190 -6.11 -22.98 6.79
C ASP A 190 -7.17 -24.03 7.22
N PRO A 191 -8.22 -24.28 6.40
CA PRO A 191 -8.54 -23.68 5.09
C PRO A 191 -9.64 -22.61 5.16
N ARG A 192 -9.79 -21.87 6.27
CA ARG A 192 -10.95 -20.99 6.53
C ARG A 192 -10.86 -19.66 5.76
N VAL A 193 -10.91 -19.75 4.44
CA VAL A 193 -10.68 -18.63 3.52
C VAL A 193 -11.75 -17.53 3.60
N GLU A 194 -12.91 -17.75 4.22
CA GLU A 194 -13.92 -16.69 4.41
C GLU A 194 -13.73 -15.87 5.69
N ASP A 195 -13.00 -16.37 6.69
CA ASP A 195 -12.77 -15.72 7.99
C ASP A 195 -12.10 -14.33 7.86
N THR A 196 -12.25 -13.50 8.90
CA THR A 196 -11.62 -12.17 9.00
C THR A 196 -10.09 -12.25 9.11
N MET A 197 -9.39 -11.23 8.61
CA MET A 197 -7.93 -11.12 8.78
C MET A 197 -7.55 -11.03 10.26
N ARG A 198 -6.54 -11.81 10.68
CA ARG A 198 -5.86 -11.62 11.96
C ARG A 198 -4.99 -10.37 11.89
N LYS A 199 -4.79 -9.68 13.02
CA LYS A 199 -4.01 -8.44 13.10
C LYS A 199 -3.13 -8.41 14.34
N ARG A 200 -1.90 -7.92 14.20
CA ARG A 200 -1.02 -7.58 15.34
C ARG A 200 -0.19 -6.33 15.05
N PRO A 201 0.09 -5.47 16.05
CA PRO A 201 1.00 -4.36 15.86
C PRO A 201 2.45 -4.88 15.84
N LEU A 202 3.28 -4.41 14.91
CA LEU A 202 4.73 -4.70 14.90
C LEU A 202 5.57 -3.56 15.49
N PHE A 203 5.06 -2.34 15.37
CA PHE A 203 5.60 -1.15 16.03
C PHE A 203 4.48 -0.14 16.30
N ARG A 204 4.75 0.78 17.23
CA ARG A 204 4.02 2.04 17.34
C ARG A 204 4.99 3.20 17.52
N ILE A 205 4.54 4.40 17.17
CA ILE A 205 5.19 5.66 17.50
C ILE A 205 4.21 6.39 18.40
N HIS A 206 4.55 6.58 19.67
CA HIS A 206 3.70 7.25 20.65
C HIS A 206 4.19 8.67 20.91
N MET A 207 3.28 9.65 20.90
CA MET A 207 3.55 11.03 21.31
C MET A 207 3.08 11.27 22.75
N TRP A 208 4.04 11.43 23.66
CA TRP A 208 3.77 11.65 25.08
C TRP A 208 3.42 13.11 25.40
N GLU A 209 2.83 13.33 26.58
CA GLU A 209 2.52 14.65 27.19
C GLU A 209 3.71 15.62 27.24
N SER A 210 4.95 15.10 27.28
CA SER A 210 6.19 15.90 27.14
C SER A 210 6.42 16.44 25.71
N SER A 211 5.41 16.33 24.84
CA SER A 211 5.44 16.57 23.40
C SER A 211 6.71 16.01 22.74
N LYS A 212 6.96 14.72 22.99
CA LYS A 212 8.06 13.93 22.42
C LYS A 212 7.49 12.65 21.81
N ALA A 213 7.83 12.36 20.56
CA ALA A 213 7.54 11.08 19.93
C ALA A 213 8.62 10.03 20.30
N THR A 214 8.20 8.79 20.57
CA THR A 214 9.09 7.64 20.77
C THR A 214 8.65 6.46 19.92
N VAL A 215 9.62 5.77 19.32
CA VAL A 215 9.38 4.52 18.57
C VAL A 215 9.48 3.32 19.51
N GLU A 216 8.46 2.46 19.49
CA GLU A 216 8.36 1.23 20.27
C GLU A 216 8.19 0.04 19.33
N CYS A 217 9.00 -0.99 19.51
CA CYS A 217 8.79 -2.30 18.95
C CYS A 217 7.69 -3.01 19.75
N MET A 218 6.77 -3.68 19.06
CA MET A 218 5.59 -4.34 19.65
C MET A 218 5.62 -5.87 19.49
N TYR A 219 6.73 -6.43 19.01
CA TYR A 219 6.87 -7.84 18.66
C TYR A 219 7.29 -8.71 19.87
N GLY A 220 6.87 -9.97 19.87
CA GLY A 220 7.08 -10.88 21.00
C GLY A 220 6.13 -10.63 22.17
N HIS A 221 6.36 -11.33 23.28
CA HIS A 221 5.36 -11.51 24.34
C HIS A 221 5.71 -10.78 25.65
N ARG A 222 6.75 -9.93 25.66
CA ARG A 222 7.18 -9.14 26.85
C ARG A 222 6.72 -7.68 26.82
N GLY A 223 5.85 -7.30 25.88
CA GLY A 223 5.27 -5.97 25.77
C GLY A 223 6.14 -4.94 25.01
N PRO A 224 5.70 -3.67 24.96
CA PRO A 224 6.37 -2.61 24.21
C PRO A 224 7.78 -2.33 24.74
N HIS A 225 8.75 -2.19 23.84
CA HIS A 225 10.16 -1.95 24.15
C HIS A 225 10.83 -1.12 23.05
N LYS A 226 12.08 -0.70 23.23
CA LYS A 226 12.70 0.26 22.30
C LYS A 226 12.93 -0.32 20.90
N GLY A 227 12.44 0.40 19.90
CA GLY A 227 12.83 0.22 18.49
C GLY A 227 13.29 1.52 17.84
N ASP A 228 13.77 1.41 16.61
CA ASP A 228 14.06 2.52 15.70
C ASP A 228 13.27 2.35 14.38
N ILE A 229 12.97 3.45 13.69
CA ILE A 229 12.44 3.48 12.32
C ILE A 229 13.39 4.30 11.46
N GLN A 230 13.72 3.79 10.26
CA GLN A 230 14.60 4.46 9.30
C GLN A 230 13.89 4.58 7.95
N THR A 231 13.63 5.81 7.50
CA THR A 231 13.09 6.07 6.15
C THR A 231 14.25 6.19 5.18
N VAL A 232 14.34 5.29 4.20
CA VAL A 232 15.45 5.26 3.21
C VAL A 232 15.06 6.03 1.95
N LYS A 233 13.80 5.88 1.52
CA LYS A 233 13.21 6.54 0.34
C LYS A 233 11.76 6.90 0.66
N LYS A 234 11.10 7.68 -0.22
CA LYS A 234 9.65 7.97 -0.09
C LYS A 234 8.81 6.68 0.00
N ASP A 235 9.23 5.64 -0.71
CA ASP A 235 8.49 4.40 -0.91
C ASP A 235 9.22 3.18 -0.28
N GLU A 236 10.14 3.42 0.66
CA GLU A 236 10.93 2.40 1.37
C GLU A 236 11.34 2.86 2.79
N PHE A 237 10.94 2.10 3.81
CA PHE A 237 11.39 2.30 5.20
C PHE A 237 11.76 0.98 5.87
N SER A 238 12.44 1.02 7.01
CA SER A 238 12.74 -0.17 7.81
C SER A 238 12.49 0.05 9.30
N THR A 239 12.17 -1.04 10.00
CA THR A 239 12.15 -1.13 11.47
C THR A 239 13.40 -1.80 11.98
N LYS A 240 13.77 -1.51 13.23
CA LYS A 240 14.81 -2.22 13.96
C LYS A 240 14.43 -2.35 15.43
N CYS A 241 14.49 -3.55 15.97
CA CYS A 241 14.44 -3.76 17.41
C CYS A 241 15.85 -3.56 18.02
N ASN A 242 15.94 -2.90 19.18
CA ASN A 242 17.19 -2.75 19.92
C ASN A 242 17.33 -3.76 21.07
N GLN A 243 16.26 -4.49 21.41
CA GLN A 243 16.11 -5.30 22.61
C GLN A 243 15.41 -6.63 22.27
N THR A 244 16.01 -7.44 21.40
CA THR A 244 15.40 -8.69 20.89
C THR A 244 15.31 -9.82 21.94
N ASP A 245 15.82 -9.59 23.16
CA ASP A 245 15.53 -10.40 24.34
C ASP A 245 14.03 -10.39 24.70
N HIS A 246 13.31 -9.32 24.34
CA HIS A 246 11.86 -9.19 24.50
C HIS A 246 11.07 -10.13 23.58
N HIS A 247 11.72 -10.62 22.52
CA HIS A 247 11.13 -11.58 21.58
C HIS A 247 11.32 -13.04 22.03
N ARG A 248 12.17 -13.29 23.04
CA ARG A 248 12.53 -14.64 23.49
C ARG A 248 11.55 -15.15 24.55
N MET A 249 11.06 -16.37 24.39
CA MET A 249 10.18 -17.02 25.38
C MET A 249 10.99 -17.89 26.36
N PRO A 250 10.53 -18.12 27.61
CA PRO A 250 11.29 -18.89 28.61
C PRO A 250 11.63 -20.33 28.20
N GLY A 251 10.74 -21.03 27.50
CA GLY A 251 10.96 -22.33 26.88
C GLY A 251 11.74 -22.28 25.56
N GLY A 252 12.33 -21.13 25.23
CA GLY A 252 13.19 -20.90 24.08
C GLY A 252 12.51 -21.18 22.73
N ARG A 253 13.32 -21.59 21.75
CA ARG A 253 12.88 -21.75 20.34
C ARG A 253 11.76 -22.78 20.13
N GLN A 254 11.59 -23.74 21.04
CA GLN A 254 10.48 -24.71 20.98
C GLN A 254 9.16 -24.08 21.42
N GLU A 255 9.18 -23.21 22.43
CA GLU A 255 8.00 -22.45 22.85
C GLU A 255 7.63 -21.35 21.85
N GLU A 256 8.63 -20.64 21.31
CA GLU A 256 8.42 -19.69 20.21
C GLU A 256 7.78 -20.37 18.99
N PHE A 257 8.21 -21.58 18.64
CA PHE A 257 7.63 -22.32 17.52
C PHE A 257 6.18 -22.74 17.79
N ARG A 258 5.89 -23.33 18.95
CA ARG A 258 4.51 -23.73 19.33
C ARG A 258 3.56 -22.54 19.34
N THR A 259 3.98 -21.42 19.94
CA THR A 259 3.17 -20.18 20.03
C THR A 259 2.92 -19.59 18.65
N TRP A 260 3.95 -19.55 17.78
CA TRP A 260 3.79 -19.11 16.40
C TRP A 260 2.89 -20.05 15.56
N LEU A 261 2.97 -21.37 15.80
CA LEU A 261 2.12 -22.37 15.12
C LEU A 261 0.64 -22.22 15.54
N GLU A 262 0.38 -22.01 16.83
CA GLU A 262 -0.95 -21.70 17.35
C GLU A 262 -1.49 -20.38 16.78
N GLU A 263 -0.67 -19.32 16.74
CA GLU A 263 -1.04 -18.03 16.14
C GLU A 263 -1.40 -18.16 14.64
N GLU A 264 -0.58 -18.84 13.85
CA GLU A 264 -0.68 -18.89 12.37
C GLU A 264 -1.60 -20.01 11.84
N TRP A 265 -1.75 -21.12 12.56
CA TRP A 265 -2.49 -22.30 12.09
C TRP A 265 -3.57 -22.80 13.05
N GLY A 266 -3.51 -22.46 14.34
CA GLY A 266 -4.52 -22.88 15.33
C GLY A 266 -4.60 -24.39 15.54
N ARG A 267 -3.48 -25.11 15.35
CA ARG A 267 -3.32 -26.57 15.46
C ARG A 267 -1.95 -26.89 16.04
N THR A 268 -1.75 -28.10 16.57
CA THR A 268 -0.39 -28.59 16.87
C THR A 268 0.31 -29.07 15.59
N LEU A 269 1.56 -29.53 15.68
CA LEU A 269 2.26 -30.08 14.52
C LEU A 269 1.78 -31.50 14.19
N GLU A 270 1.38 -32.24 15.22
CA GLU A 270 0.85 -33.59 15.19
C GLU A 270 -0.53 -33.65 14.49
N ASP A 271 -1.34 -32.59 14.62
CA ASP A 271 -2.62 -32.41 13.92
C ASP A 271 -2.48 -32.19 12.39
N ILE A 272 -1.26 -31.98 11.90
CA ILE A 272 -0.96 -31.65 10.50
C ILE A 272 -0.47 -32.92 9.79
N PHE A 273 -1.42 -33.71 9.30
CA PHE A 273 -1.20 -35.07 8.74
C PHE A 273 -0.22 -35.19 7.56
N HIS A 274 0.17 -34.10 6.90
CA HIS A 274 1.09 -34.13 5.76
C HIS A 274 2.50 -33.68 6.17
N GLU A 275 3.46 -34.62 6.16
CA GLU A 275 4.87 -34.35 6.51
C GLU A 275 5.47 -33.16 5.73
N HIS A 276 5.27 -33.10 4.42
CA HIS A 276 5.76 -31.98 3.59
C HIS A 276 5.15 -30.62 3.99
N MET A 277 3.92 -30.60 4.49
CA MET A 277 3.29 -29.39 5.04
C MET A 277 3.96 -28.97 6.36
N GLN A 278 4.32 -29.93 7.23
CA GLN A 278 5.11 -29.67 8.43
C GLN A 278 6.50 -29.11 8.08
N GLU A 279 7.18 -29.63 7.05
CA GLU A 279 8.46 -29.11 6.57
C GLU A 279 8.37 -27.65 6.11
N LEU A 280 7.38 -27.33 5.27
CA LEU A 280 7.14 -25.98 4.77
C LEU A 280 6.84 -25.00 5.91
N ILE A 281 6.03 -25.41 6.88
CA ILE A 281 5.69 -24.65 8.09
C ILE A 281 6.92 -24.39 8.96
N LEU A 282 7.72 -25.42 9.24
CA LEU A 282 8.95 -25.29 10.01
C LEU A 282 9.98 -24.41 9.30
N MET A 283 10.09 -24.51 7.97
CA MET A 283 10.95 -23.64 7.16
C MET A 283 10.47 -22.19 7.17
N LYS A 284 9.15 -21.94 7.03
CA LYS A 284 8.54 -20.60 7.13
C LYS A 284 8.83 -19.97 8.49
N PHE A 285 8.67 -20.71 9.60
CA PHE A 285 9.06 -20.26 10.94
C PHE A 285 10.57 -19.95 11.04
N ILE A 286 11.44 -20.89 10.67
CA ILE A 286 12.89 -20.74 10.82
C ILE A 286 13.39 -19.54 10.01
N TYR A 287 12.89 -19.35 8.79
CA TYR A 287 13.30 -18.25 7.90
C TYR A 287 12.78 -16.90 8.40
N THR A 288 11.47 -16.76 8.60
CA THR A 288 10.85 -15.48 8.99
C THR A 288 11.36 -14.98 10.35
N SER A 289 11.64 -15.89 11.30
CA SER A 289 12.18 -15.52 12.61
C SER A 289 13.67 -15.14 12.63
N GLN A 290 14.42 -15.28 11.52
CA GLN A 290 15.78 -14.70 11.43
C GLN A 290 15.77 -13.17 11.37
N TYR A 291 14.68 -12.57 10.88
CA TYR A 291 14.55 -11.12 10.74
C TYR A 291 14.34 -10.43 12.08
N ASP A 292 13.77 -11.13 13.07
CA ASP A 292 13.58 -10.65 14.45
C ASP A 292 12.96 -9.24 14.55
N ASN A 293 11.90 -9.02 13.74
CA ASN A 293 11.21 -7.73 13.51
C ASN A 293 12.07 -6.55 13.00
N CYS A 294 13.31 -6.82 12.59
CA CYS A 294 14.16 -5.89 11.85
C CYS A 294 13.90 -6.03 10.35
N LEU A 295 12.81 -5.38 9.89
CA LEU A 295 12.23 -5.59 8.57
C LEU A 295 12.36 -4.33 7.70
N THR A 296 12.66 -4.51 6.42
CA THR A 296 12.47 -3.49 5.39
C THR A 296 11.08 -3.63 4.80
N TYR A 297 10.41 -2.51 4.54
CA TYR A 297 9.07 -2.41 3.99
C TYR A 297 9.12 -1.57 2.71
N ARG A 298 8.52 -2.09 1.64
CA ARG A 298 8.43 -1.46 0.34
C ARG A 298 6.97 -1.10 0.06
N ARG A 299 6.70 0.10 -0.48
CA ARG A 299 5.32 0.59 -0.61
C ARG A 299 4.56 -0.21 -1.66
N ILE A 300 3.34 -0.59 -1.33
CA ILE A 300 2.35 -1.12 -2.26
C ILE A 300 1.11 -0.24 -2.26
N TYR A 301 0.23 -0.41 -3.24
CA TYR A 301 -1.05 0.29 -3.30
C TYR A 301 -2.18 -0.66 -3.61
N LEU A 302 -3.38 -0.35 -3.12
CA LEU A 302 -4.61 -0.92 -3.65
C LEU A 302 -4.84 -0.43 -5.09
N PRO A 303 -5.37 -1.30 -5.97
CA PRO A 303 -5.71 -0.94 -7.34
C PRO A 303 -6.75 0.19 -7.40
N PRO A 304 -6.68 1.07 -8.42
CA PRO A 304 -7.83 1.86 -8.83
C PRO A 304 -9.01 0.96 -9.23
N CYS A 305 -10.23 1.46 -9.06
CA CYS A 305 -11.45 0.80 -9.50
C CYS A 305 -12.05 1.58 -10.68
N LEU A 306 -12.39 0.88 -11.76
CA LEU A 306 -13.03 1.44 -12.95
C LEU A 306 -14.49 0.95 -13.04
N PRO A 307 -15.43 1.74 -13.60
CA PRO A 307 -16.82 1.30 -13.79
C PRO A 307 -17.00 0.10 -14.74
N THR A 308 -15.94 -0.27 -15.46
CA THR A 308 -15.87 -1.41 -16.39
C THR A 308 -15.33 -2.70 -15.76
N ASP A 309 -14.89 -2.65 -14.49
CA ASP A 309 -14.30 -3.82 -13.81
C ASP A 309 -15.35 -4.91 -13.56
N LEU A 310 -14.97 -6.17 -13.79
CA LEU A 310 -15.86 -7.34 -13.65
C LEU A 310 -16.44 -7.51 -12.24
N LEU A 311 -15.67 -7.09 -11.24
CA LEU A 311 -16.03 -6.97 -9.82
C LEU A 311 -15.08 -5.93 -9.20
N PRO A 312 -15.39 -5.34 -8.02
CA PRO A 312 -14.49 -4.37 -7.41
C PRO A 312 -13.08 -4.96 -7.19
N PRO A 313 -11.98 -4.35 -7.68
CA PRO A 313 -10.64 -4.88 -7.45
C PRO A 313 -10.22 -4.73 -5.98
N GLY A 314 -9.10 -5.33 -5.58
CA GLY A 314 -8.62 -5.29 -4.19
C GLY A 314 -7.99 -6.60 -3.72
N LEU A 315 -7.95 -6.80 -2.40
CA LEU A 315 -7.23 -7.92 -1.79
C LEU A 315 -8.16 -9.10 -1.50
N PHE A 316 -7.63 -10.32 -1.70
CA PHE A 316 -8.32 -11.58 -1.45
C PHE A 316 -7.38 -12.54 -0.71
N LYS A 317 -7.97 -13.33 0.19
CA LYS A 317 -7.37 -14.49 0.85
C LYS A 317 -7.56 -15.67 -0.10
N GLY A 318 -6.59 -16.58 -0.25
CA GLY A 318 -6.71 -17.71 -1.18
C GLY A 318 -5.94 -18.96 -0.75
N THR A 319 -6.46 -20.14 -1.08
CA THR A 319 -5.82 -21.44 -0.75
C THR A 319 -4.72 -21.83 -1.75
N TYR A 320 -3.50 -22.10 -1.25
CA TYR A 320 -2.32 -22.51 -2.02
C TYR A 320 -1.77 -23.87 -1.55
N GLY A 321 -2.64 -24.88 -1.47
CA GLY A 321 -2.22 -26.26 -1.17
C GLY A 321 -1.49 -26.39 0.17
N SER A 322 -0.35 -27.07 0.17
CA SER A 322 0.49 -27.30 1.37
C SER A 322 1.14 -26.02 1.93
N HIS A 323 1.06 -24.89 1.25
CA HIS A 323 1.52 -23.59 1.77
C HIS A 323 0.47 -22.90 2.67
N GLY A 324 -0.79 -23.35 2.63
CA GLY A 324 -1.90 -22.80 3.41
C GLY A 324 -2.65 -21.68 2.70
N LEU A 325 -2.99 -20.62 3.44
CA LEU A 325 -3.62 -19.42 2.89
C LEU A 325 -2.59 -18.33 2.58
N GLU A 326 -2.68 -17.74 1.40
CA GLU A 326 -1.88 -16.59 0.98
C GLU A 326 -2.79 -15.40 0.59
N ILE A 327 -2.24 -14.19 0.65
CA ILE A 327 -2.91 -12.93 0.29
C ILE A 327 -2.53 -12.56 -1.14
N ILE A 328 -3.53 -12.34 -1.99
CA ILE A 328 -3.35 -11.84 -3.37
C ILE A 328 -4.06 -10.51 -3.57
N MET A 329 -3.67 -9.79 -4.61
CA MET A 329 -4.27 -8.54 -5.07
C MET A 329 -4.81 -8.70 -6.49
N LEU A 330 -6.14 -8.67 -6.63
CA LEU A 330 -6.84 -8.69 -7.91
C LEU A 330 -6.93 -7.26 -8.48
N SER A 331 -6.53 -7.09 -9.73
CA SER A 331 -6.54 -5.81 -10.46
C SER A 331 -6.92 -5.99 -11.93
N PHE A 332 -7.47 -4.95 -12.56
CA PHE A 332 -7.93 -4.98 -13.95
C PHE A 332 -7.04 -4.11 -14.85
N HIS A 333 -6.74 -4.65 -16.04
CA HIS A 333 -5.78 -4.13 -17.00
C HIS A 333 -6.42 -4.20 -18.39
N GLY A 334 -7.48 -3.41 -18.59
CA GLY A 334 -8.36 -3.52 -19.75
C GLY A 334 -9.01 -4.92 -19.83
N PRO A 335 -8.77 -5.71 -20.89
CA PRO A 335 -9.35 -7.04 -21.05
C PRO A 335 -8.72 -8.13 -20.16
N CYS A 336 -7.70 -7.81 -19.35
CA CYS A 336 -7.02 -8.79 -18.47
C CYS A 336 -7.35 -8.52 -16.99
N ALA A 337 -7.69 -9.58 -16.24
CA ALA A 337 -7.70 -9.53 -14.78
C ALA A 337 -6.47 -10.26 -14.22
N LYS A 338 -5.74 -9.60 -13.32
CA LYS A 338 -4.43 -10.04 -12.83
C LYS A 338 -4.41 -10.15 -11.31
N ALA A 339 -3.93 -11.30 -10.81
CA ALA A 339 -3.74 -11.56 -9.39
C ALA A 339 -2.24 -11.59 -9.05
N THR A 340 -1.78 -10.63 -8.25
CA THR A 340 -0.38 -10.54 -7.77
C THR A 340 -0.30 -10.98 -6.31
N LYS A 341 0.69 -11.80 -5.95
CA LYS A 341 0.91 -12.25 -4.57
C LYS A 341 1.41 -11.12 -3.67
N LEU A 342 0.75 -10.90 -2.53
CA LEU A 342 1.23 -10.01 -1.45
C LEU A 342 1.94 -10.80 -0.35
N THR A 343 1.43 -11.98 -0.02
CA THR A 343 2.22 -13.06 0.60
C THR A 343 2.40 -14.21 -0.39
N GLY A 344 3.40 -15.04 -0.17
CA GLY A 344 3.72 -16.15 -1.05
C GLY A 344 4.59 -17.21 -0.41
N ASP A 345 5.18 -18.05 -1.25
CA ASP A 345 5.83 -19.29 -0.87
C ASP A 345 7.09 -19.54 -1.71
N PRO A 346 7.95 -20.51 -1.32
CA PRO A 346 9.19 -20.78 -2.03
C PRO A 346 9.02 -21.28 -3.48
N ASN A 347 7.81 -21.65 -3.91
CA ASN A 347 7.54 -22.05 -5.29
C ASN A 347 7.15 -20.83 -6.12
N VAL A 348 6.16 -20.04 -5.70
CA VAL A 348 5.77 -18.78 -6.36
C VAL A 348 5.83 -17.65 -5.32
N PRO A 349 6.91 -16.84 -5.32
CA PRO A 349 7.13 -15.78 -4.35
C PRO A 349 6.06 -14.69 -4.29
N ALA A 350 6.01 -14.00 -3.15
CA ALA A 350 5.41 -12.69 -3.03
C ALA A 350 5.98 -11.73 -4.10
N GLY A 351 5.12 -10.87 -4.65
CA GLY A 351 5.42 -9.98 -5.78
C GLY A 351 5.10 -10.57 -7.15
N GLN A 352 5.00 -11.90 -7.30
CA GLN A 352 4.78 -12.53 -8.60
C GLN A 352 3.30 -12.58 -9.05
N LEU A 353 3.10 -12.61 -10.37
CA LEU A 353 1.78 -12.67 -11.04
C LEU A 353 1.24 -14.11 -11.04
N THR A 354 0.58 -14.50 -9.95
CA THR A 354 0.08 -15.86 -9.72
C THR A 354 -1.06 -16.27 -10.66
N LEU A 355 -1.95 -15.36 -11.09
CA LEU A 355 -2.99 -15.63 -12.09
C LEU A 355 -3.09 -14.47 -13.10
N ASP A 356 -3.35 -14.78 -14.37
CA ASP A 356 -3.71 -13.82 -15.43
C ASP A 356 -4.87 -14.41 -16.25
N ILE A 357 -5.97 -13.65 -16.36
CA ILE A 357 -7.27 -14.11 -16.86
C ILE A 357 -7.69 -13.24 -18.05
N ASP A 358 -8.02 -13.87 -19.19
CA ASP A 358 -8.44 -13.17 -20.41
C ASP A 358 -9.97 -13.02 -20.43
N LEU A 359 -10.45 -11.82 -20.07
CA LEU A 359 -11.88 -11.51 -19.97
C LEU A 359 -12.60 -11.50 -21.33
N ARG A 360 -11.86 -11.62 -22.45
CA ARG A 360 -12.43 -11.80 -23.80
C ARG A 360 -12.77 -13.26 -24.10
N ARG A 361 -12.35 -14.20 -23.23
CA ARG A 361 -12.51 -15.65 -23.42
C ARG A 361 -13.39 -16.26 -22.30
N PRO A 362 -14.70 -15.96 -22.28
CA PRO A 362 -15.63 -16.64 -21.41
C PRO A 362 -15.68 -18.12 -21.76
N VAL A 363 -15.71 -18.99 -20.75
CA VAL A 363 -15.86 -20.43 -20.91
C VAL A 363 -17.27 -20.80 -20.48
N CYS A 364 -18.07 -21.30 -21.41
CA CYS A 364 -19.39 -21.84 -21.10
C CYS A 364 -19.21 -23.16 -20.34
N LEU A 365 -19.72 -23.23 -19.12
CA LEU A 365 -19.78 -24.50 -18.39
C LEU A 365 -20.81 -25.43 -19.06
N PRO A 366 -20.54 -26.75 -19.13
CA PRO A 366 -21.55 -27.73 -19.49
C PRO A 366 -22.51 -27.98 -18.30
N ASP A 367 -23.41 -28.95 -18.44
CA ASP A 367 -24.27 -29.42 -17.34
C ASP A 367 -23.47 -30.03 -16.17
N LEU A 368 -24.17 -30.32 -15.07
CA LEU A 368 -23.55 -30.79 -13.83
C LEU A 368 -22.92 -32.19 -13.90
N ASP A 369 -23.30 -33.05 -14.84
CA ASP A 369 -22.69 -34.38 -14.98
C ASP A 369 -21.45 -34.30 -15.88
N SER A 370 -21.47 -33.50 -16.95
CA SER A 370 -20.26 -33.14 -17.69
C SER A 370 -19.26 -32.30 -16.87
N GLN A 371 -19.71 -31.42 -15.96
CA GLN A 371 -18.81 -30.71 -15.04
C GLN A 371 -18.06 -31.65 -14.08
N ARG A 372 -18.61 -32.83 -13.78
CA ARG A 372 -17.91 -33.84 -12.94
C ARG A 372 -16.77 -34.52 -13.68
N ASN A 373 -16.71 -34.43 -15.01
CA ASN A 373 -15.70 -35.06 -15.85
C ASN A 373 -14.50 -34.10 -16.05
N VAL A 374 -13.35 -34.46 -15.44
CA VAL A 374 -12.16 -33.60 -15.46
C VAL A 374 -11.48 -33.58 -16.84
N GLU A 375 -11.57 -34.67 -17.59
CA GLU A 375 -11.10 -34.77 -18.97
C GLU A 375 -11.93 -33.89 -19.92
N GLU A 376 -13.25 -33.79 -19.72
CA GLU A 376 -14.11 -32.87 -20.47
C GLU A 376 -13.83 -31.40 -20.16
N LEU A 377 -13.71 -31.03 -18.88
CA LEU A 377 -13.34 -29.66 -18.53
C LEU A 377 -11.95 -29.30 -19.09
N SER A 378 -10.99 -30.22 -19.02
CA SER A 378 -9.65 -30.04 -19.58
C SER A 378 -9.72 -29.83 -21.10
N ARG A 379 -10.51 -30.63 -21.82
CA ARG A 379 -10.75 -30.48 -23.27
C ARG A 379 -11.30 -29.10 -23.64
N LEU A 380 -12.26 -28.58 -22.88
CA LEU A 380 -12.85 -27.25 -23.11
C LEU A 380 -11.81 -26.13 -22.92
N VAL A 381 -11.10 -26.14 -21.79
CA VAL A 381 -10.15 -25.06 -21.46
C VAL A 381 -8.88 -25.13 -22.32
N LEU A 382 -8.39 -26.33 -22.66
CA LEU A 382 -7.25 -26.51 -23.57
C LEU A 382 -7.59 -26.09 -25.01
N GLY A 383 -8.81 -26.30 -25.49
CA GLY A 383 -9.24 -25.76 -26.79
C GLY A 383 -9.17 -24.22 -26.85
N VAL A 384 -9.55 -23.54 -25.75
CA VAL A 384 -9.42 -22.08 -25.63
C VAL A 384 -7.94 -21.66 -25.48
N HIS A 385 -7.12 -22.45 -24.80
CA HIS A 385 -5.67 -22.22 -24.68
C HIS A 385 -4.98 -22.29 -26.05
N GLU A 386 -5.25 -23.33 -26.84
CA GLU A 386 -4.73 -23.45 -28.21
C GLU A 386 -5.14 -22.27 -29.10
N GLN A 387 -6.41 -21.85 -29.02
CA GLN A 387 -6.88 -20.68 -29.75
C GLN A 387 -6.12 -19.41 -29.31
N ALA A 388 -5.95 -19.18 -28.00
CA ALA A 388 -5.22 -18.04 -27.47
C ALA A 388 -3.74 -18.04 -27.88
N GLN A 389 -3.08 -19.20 -27.93
CA GLN A 389 -1.70 -19.33 -28.42
C GLN A 389 -1.61 -19.00 -29.93
N ARG A 390 -2.51 -19.54 -30.76
CA ARG A 390 -2.53 -19.28 -32.21
C ARG A 390 -2.75 -17.79 -32.52
N GLU A 391 -3.65 -17.13 -31.80
CA GLU A 391 -3.89 -15.69 -31.93
C GLU A 391 -2.69 -14.86 -31.46
N ALA A 392 -1.98 -15.27 -30.40
CA ALA A 392 -0.76 -14.60 -29.92
C ALA A 392 0.47 -14.81 -30.82
N GLN A 393 0.47 -15.83 -31.68
CA GLN A 393 1.53 -16.15 -32.64
C GLN A 393 1.21 -15.68 -34.08
N GLY A 394 0.00 -15.15 -34.32
CA GLY A 394 -0.39 -14.59 -35.62
C GLY A 394 0.35 -13.29 -35.94
N PRO A 395 0.61 -12.97 -37.22
CA PRO A 395 1.22 -11.70 -37.60
C PRO A 395 0.26 -10.54 -37.29
N CYS A 396 0.80 -9.45 -36.71
CA CYS A 396 0.05 -8.21 -36.58
C CYS A 396 -0.47 -7.75 -37.95
N PRO A 397 -1.74 -7.32 -38.09
CA PRO A 397 -2.20 -6.68 -39.30
C PRO A 397 -1.39 -5.40 -39.54
N PRO A 398 -0.96 -5.12 -40.79
CA PRO A 398 -0.20 -3.92 -41.08
C PRO A 398 -1.05 -2.68 -40.79
N THR A 399 -0.51 -1.75 -40.01
CA THR A 399 -1.09 -0.42 -39.85
C THR A 399 -1.06 0.29 -41.20
N GLU A 400 -2.24 0.70 -41.69
CA GLU A 400 -2.34 1.58 -42.85
C GLU A 400 -1.59 2.87 -42.54
N ARG A 401 -0.49 3.12 -43.26
CA ARG A 401 0.23 4.39 -43.19
C ARG A 401 -0.60 5.44 -43.89
N ALA A 402 -0.92 6.52 -43.18
CA ALA A 402 -1.52 7.68 -43.79
C ALA A 402 -0.52 8.32 -44.77
N GLU A 403 -0.86 8.29 -46.06
CA GLU A 403 -0.27 9.17 -47.06
C GLU A 403 -1.34 10.15 -47.56
N ALA A 404 -0.97 11.43 -47.59
CA ALA A 404 -1.73 12.52 -48.19
C ALA A 404 -0.72 13.35 -49.00
N CYS A 405 -1.06 13.99 -50.12
CA CYS A 405 -2.39 14.26 -50.69
C CYS A 405 -2.37 13.93 -52.20
N ASP A 406 -3.55 13.78 -52.84
CA ASP A 406 -4.03 14.85 -53.73
C ASP A 406 -5.52 14.73 -54.09
N ARG A 407 -6.09 15.79 -54.67
CA ARG A 407 -7.54 15.93 -54.97
C ARG A 407 -7.73 16.33 -56.44
N PRO A 408 -8.82 15.88 -57.09
CA PRO A 408 -9.94 16.81 -57.27
C PRO A 408 -11.33 16.16 -57.13
N GLU A 409 -12.38 16.97 -57.26
CA GLU A 409 -13.78 16.63 -56.94
C GLU A 409 -14.59 16.14 -58.16
N ALA A 410 -15.51 15.18 -57.94
CA ALA A 410 -16.70 15.01 -58.79
C ALA A 410 -17.84 14.26 -58.06
N ALA A 411 -19.05 14.82 -58.17
CA ALA A 411 -20.38 14.21 -58.03
C ALA A 411 -20.76 13.44 -56.74
N ALA A 412 -22.03 13.60 -56.33
CA ALA A 412 -22.65 12.89 -55.21
C ALA A 412 -23.69 11.85 -55.69
N SER A 413 -23.96 10.81 -54.90
CA SER A 413 -25.30 10.22 -54.77
C SER A 413 -25.41 9.21 -53.61
N ALA A 414 -26.65 8.98 -53.17
CA ALA A 414 -27.19 7.82 -52.44
C ALA A 414 -26.47 7.30 -51.17
N ALA A 415 -27.09 7.55 -50.02
CA ALA A 415 -27.03 6.63 -48.88
C ALA A 415 -28.04 5.48 -49.07
N PRO A 416 -27.83 4.32 -48.43
CA PRO A 416 -28.96 3.57 -47.89
C PRO A 416 -28.77 3.08 -46.44
N SER A 417 -29.87 3.16 -45.68
CA SER A 417 -30.25 2.30 -44.54
C SER A 417 -29.17 1.84 -43.55
N ALA A 418 -29.12 2.50 -42.39
CA ALA A 418 -28.77 1.80 -41.15
C ALA A 418 -29.89 0.81 -40.78
N SER A 419 -29.56 -0.45 -40.50
CA SER A 419 -30.53 -1.43 -39.99
C SER A 419 -29.91 -2.46 -39.04
N GLN A 420 -30.48 -2.55 -37.85
CA GLN A 420 -30.49 -3.71 -36.93
C GLN A 420 -29.13 -4.24 -36.41
N ALA A 421 -28.62 -3.59 -35.36
CA ALA A 421 -27.79 -4.23 -34.33
C ALA A 421 -27.95 -3.57 -32.93
N SER A 422 -29.13 -3.03 -32.62
CA SER A 422 -29.39 -2.22 -31.42
C SER A 422 -30.45 -2.81 -30.49
N SER A 423 -30.15 -4.00 -29.95
CA SER A 423 -30.89 -4.67 -28.87
C SER A 423 -29.98 -5.73 -28.22
N SER A 424 -29.84 -5.86 -26.90
CA SER A 424 -30.44 -5.06 -25.81
C SER A 424 -29.66 -5.25 -24.50
N LEU A 425 -28.86 -4.27 -24.09
CA LEU A 425 -28.21 -4.25 -22.77
C LEU A 425 -29.13 -3.59 -21.73
N SER A 426 -30.14 -4.34 -21.27
CA SER A 426 -31.13 -3.82 -20.31
C SER A 426 -31.66 -4.89 -19.37
N GLY A 427 -31.27 -4.81 -18.09
CA GLY A 427 -32.09 -5.31 -16.97
C GLY A 427 -31.97 -6.78 -16.55
N THR A 428 -31.23 -7.64 -17.26
CA THR A 428 -31.06 -9.03 -16.82
C THR A 428 -30.13 -9.11 -15.61
N SER A 429 -30.66 -9.56 -14.46
CA SER A 429 -29.81 -10.03 -13.35
C SER A 429 -28.90 -11.17 -13.84
N PRO A 430 -27.59 -11.20 -13.50
CA PRO A 430 -26.68 -12.23 -13.99
C PRO A 430 -27.20 -13.62 -13.61
N SER A 431 -27.44 -14.47 -14.60
CA SER A 431 -27.93 -15.82 -14.37
C SER A 431 -26.90 -16.63 -13.58
N LEU A 432 -27.32 -17.16 -12.43
CA LEU A 432 -26.49 -18.03 -11.63
C LEU A 432 -26.55 -19.45 -12.22
N HIS A 433 -25.41 -19.92 -12.71
CA HIS A 433 -25.25 -21.24 -13.29
C HIS A 433 -24.83 -22.23 -12.19
N PRO A 434 -25.44 -23.43 -12.11
CA PRO A 434 -24.99 -24.47 -11.17
C PRO A 434 -23.52 -24.85 -11.40
N PHE A 435 -22.78 -25.00 -10.30
CA PHE A 435 -21.34 -25.27 -10.31
C PHE A 435 -20.97 -26.44 -9.40
N ILE A 436 -20.16 -27.36 -9.93
CA ILE A 436 -19.51 -28.44 -9.17
C ILE A 436 -18.07 -28.64 -9.67
N LEU A 437 -17.14 -28.95 -8.76
CA LEU A 437 -15.78 -29.32 -9.16
C LEU A 437 -15.76 -30.70 -9.83
N PRO A 438 -14.88 -30.92 -10.83
CA PRO A 438 -14.66 -32.23 -11.41
C PRO A 438 -14.16 -33.26 -10.40
N LEU A 439 -14.50 -34.53 -10.63
CA LEU A 439 -14.01 -35.63 -9.81
C LEU A 439 -12.48 -35.75 -9.92
N GLY A 440 -11.82 -35.92 -8.77
CA GLY A 440 -10.36 -35.93 -8.69
C GLY A 440 -9.69 -34.55 -8.66
N VAL A 441 -10.43 -33.43 -8.72
CA VAL A 441 -9.88 -32.11 -8.43
C VAL A 441 -9.85 -31.89 -6.91
N ILE A 442 -8.66 -31.66 -6.37
CA ILE A 442 -8.40 -31.47 -4.94
C ILE A 442 -8.72 -30.03 -4.54
N ALA A 443 -9.61 -29.85 -3.57
CA ALA A 443 -9.87 -28.56 -2.92
C ALA A 443 -9.53 -28.66 -1.42
N ARG A 444 -8.99 -27.60 -0.82
CA ARG A 444 -8.83 -27.53 0.66
C ARG A 444 -10.12 -27.14 1.37
N ASN A 445 -11.01 -26.44 0.67
CA ASN A 445 -12.37 -26.14 1.13
C ASN A 445 -13.35 -27.16 0.54
N GLU A 446 -13.94 -27.99 1.39
CA GLU A 446 -15.10 -28.82 1.02
C GLU A 446 -16.35 -27.95 0.79
N GLU A 447 -16.46 -26.85 1.55
CA GLU A 447 -17.48 -25.81 1.40
C GLU A 447 -17.03 -24.74 0.40
N TYR A 448 -17.65 -24.73 -0.77
CA TYR A 448 -17.52 -23.67 -1.78
C TYR A 448 -18.89 -23.39 -2.43
N PRO A 449 -19.11 -22.20 -3.03
CA PRO A 449 -20.39 -21.84 -3.63
C PRO A 449 -20.79 -22.79 -4.78
N ARG A 450 -22.02 -23.31 -4.75
CA ARG A 450 -22.55 -24.27 -5.74
C ARG A 450 -23.19 -23.61 -6.96
N THR A 451 -22.96 -22.31 -7.14
CA THR A 451 -23.42 -21.52 -8.28
C THR A 451 -22.40 -20.44 -8.62
N CYS A 452 -22.15 -20.21 -9.90
CA CYS A 452 -21.28 -19.14 -10.40
C CYS A 452 -22.01 -18.19 -11.35
N LYS A 453 -21.58 -16.92 -11.37
CA LYS A 453 -22.03 -15.92 -12.36
C LYS A 453 -21.43 -16.21 -13.74
N LEU A 454 -20.10 -16.29 -13.79
CA LEU A 454 -19.31 -16.33 -15.03
C LEU A 454 -18.04 -17.17 -14.87
N CYS A 455 -17.55 -17.76 -15.96
CA CYS A 455 -16.27 -18.43 -16.02
C CYS A 455 -15.42 -17.91 -17.19
N PHE A 456 -14.11 -17.84 -17.01
CA PHE A 456 -13.16 -17.33 -18.01
C PHE A 456 -11.93 -18.21 -18.09
N TYR A 457 -11.32 -18.26 -19.27
CA TYR A 457 -9.99 -18.84 -19.45
C TYR A 457 -8.93 -17.97 -18.77
N GLY A 458 -8.01 -18.61 -18.06
CA GLY A 458 -6.83 -17.95 -17.52
C GLY A 458 -5.62 -18.88 -17.46
N THR A 459 -4.52 -18.34 -16.97
CA THR A 459 -3.30 -19.11 -16.70
C THR A 459 -2.83 -18.85 -15.28
N GLY A 460 -2.41 -19.91 -14.59
CA GLY A 460 -1.72 -19.83 -13.31
C GLY A 460 -0.21 -19.87 -13.52
N LEU A 461 0.55 -19.13 -12.72
CA LEU A 461 2.00 -19.27 -12.66
C LEU A 461 2.36 -20.37 -11.66
N ILE A 462 3.17 -21.33 -12.07
CA ILE A 462 3.75 -22.37 -11.22
C ILE A 462 5.29 -22.36 -11.36
N ALA A 463 5.99 -22.96 -10.40
CA ALA A 463 7.43 -23.21 -10.49
C ALA A 463 7.86 -24.32 -9.50
N GLY A 464 9.06 -24.86 -9.71
CA GLY A 464 9.76 -25.68 -8.72
C GLY A 464 10.21 -24.86 -7.50
N HIS A 465 10.59 -25.57 -6.44
CA HIS A 465 11.06 -24.93 -5.20
C HIS A 465 12.26 -24.02 -5.44
N GLY A 466 12.26 -22.84 -4.83
CA GLY A 466 13.22 -21.76 -5.09
C GLY A 466 12.88 -20.95 -6.35
N PHE A 467 11.60 -20.87 -6.74
CA PHE A 467 11.11 -20.24 -7.98
C PHE A 467 11.84 -20.77 -9.25
N THR A 468 12.11 -22.07 -9.29
CA THR A 468 12.91 -22.70 -10.35
C THR A 468 12.05 -23.10 -11.55
N SER A 469 12.50 -22.76 -12.76
CA SER A 469 11.78 -23.01 -14.03
C SER A 469 10.31 -22.56 -14.00
N PRO A 470 10.02 -21.26 -13.78
CA PRO A 470 8.64 -20.78 -13.69
C PRO A 470 7.92 -20.81 -15.05
N GLU A 471 6.71 -21.35 -15.07
CA GLU A 471 5.89 -21.52 -16.27
C GLU A 471 4.40 -21.23 -16.03
N ARG A 472 3.66 -20.96 -17.12
CA ARG A 472 2.24 -20.59 -17.06
C ARG A 472 1.34 -21.70 -17.57
N THR A 473 0.62 -22.37 -16.67
CA THR A 473 -0.27 -23.48 -16.98
C THR A 473 -1.73 -23.02 -17.15
N PRO A 474 -2.52 -23.64 -18.05
CA PRO A 474 -3.91 -23.26 -18.30
C PRO A 474 -4.84 -23.64 -17.14
N GLY A 475 -5.87 -22.81 -16.93
CA GLY A 475 -6.86 -23.05 -15.90
C GLY A 475 -8.17 -22.28 -16.11
N LEU A 476 -9.17 -22.63 -15.31
CA LEU A 476 -10.49 -22.00 -15.32
C LEU A 476 -10.62 -21.03 -14.16
N PHE A 477 -10.84 -19.76 -14.44
CA PHE A 477 -11.31 -18.78 -13.46
C PHE A 477 -12.84 -18.86 -13.32
N VAL A 478 -13.33 -18.91 -12.10
CA VAL A 478 -14.77 -19.08 -11.76
C VAL A 478 -15.20 -17.94 -10.84
N LEU A 479 -16.09 -17.06 -11.30
CA LEU A 479 -16.65 -15.98 -10.49
C LEU A 479 -17.93 -16.44 -9.78
N PHE A 480 -17.90 -16.56 -8.46
CA PHE A 480 -19.07 -16.95 -7.67
C PHE A 480 -19.95 -15.74 -7.38
N ASP A 481 -19.37 -14.70 -6.76
CA ASP A 481 -20.03 -13.46 -6.42
C ASP A 481 -19.02 -12.30 -6.35
N ASP A 482 -19.48 -11.12 -5.95
CA ASP A 482 -18.66 -9.90 -5.96
C ASP A 482 -17.55 -9.90 -4.91
N ASN A 483 -17.47 -10.92 -4.06
CA ASN A 483 -16.45 -11.10 -3.02
C ASN A 483 -15.72 -12.45 -3.11
N ARG A 484 -16.17 -13.40 -3.95
CA ARG A 484 -15.62 -14.75 -4.04
C ARG A 484 -15.44 -15.23 -5.48
N PHE A 485 -14.27 -15.81 -5.73
CA PHE A 485 -13.95 -16.49 -6.98
C PHE A 485 -13.09 -17.72 -6.72
N GLY A 486 -12.90 -18.56 -7.73
CA GLY A 486 -12.02 -19.72 -7.69
C GLY A 486 -11.15 -19.84 -8.93
N PHE A 487 -10.10 -20.66 -8.84
CA PHE A 487 -9.28 -21.04 -9.99
C PHE A 487 -9.01 -22.55 -9.98
N ILE A 488 -9.35 -23.23 -11.08
CA ILE A 488 -9.05 -24.65 -11.30
C ILE A 488 -7.73 -24.74 -12.07
N TRP A 489 -6.71 -25.28 -11.42
CA TRP A 489 -5.39 -25.60 -11.98
C TRP A 489 -5.47 -27.00 -12.62
N LEU A 490 -5.49 -27.08 -13.96
CA LEU A 490 -5.78 -28.34 -14.67
C LEU A 490 -4.69 -29.40 -14.44
N GLU A 491 -3.44 -29.04 -14.70
CA GLU A 491 -2.29 -29.95 -14.61
C GLU A 491 -2.05 -30.44 -13.18
N LEU A 492 -2.31 -29.59 -12.19
CA LEU A 492 -2.19 -29.93 -10.77
C LEU A 492 -3.42 -30.68 -10.23
N LYS A 493 -4.48 -30.83 -11.04
CA LYS A 493 -5.84 -31.26 -10.62
C LYS A 493 -6.25 -30.64 -9.27
N SER A 494 -6.12 -29.31 -9.17
CA SER A 494 -6.24 -28.58 -7.90
C SER A 494 -7.18 -27.37 -8.04
N PHE A 495 -7.86 -27.01 -6.95
CA PHE A 495 -8.74 -25.85 -6.88
C PHE A 495 -8.32 -24.87 -5.78
N SER A 496 -8.08 -23.63 -6.17
CA SER A 496 -7.91 -22.51 -5.24
C SER A 496 -9.21 -21.74 -5.09
N LEU A 497 -9.75 -21.67 -3.86
CA LEU A 497 -10.86 -20.78 -3.51
C LEU A 497 -10.29 -19.44 -3.00
N TYR A 498 -10.93 -18.33 -3.37
CA TYR A 498 -10.55 -16.98 -2.99
C TYR A 498 -11.73 -16.19 -2.42
N SER A 499 -11.49 -15.43 -1.34
CA SER A 499 -12.51 -14.59 -0.69
C SER A 499 -11.93 -13.26 -0.22
N ARG A 500 -12.69 -12.18 -0.40
CA ARG A 500 -12.24 -10.79 -0.24
C ARG A 500 -11.77 -10.48 1.19
N VAL A 501 -10.76 -9.62 1.28
CA VAL A 501 -10.40 -8.91 2.52
C VAL A 501 -11.33 -7.71 2.68
N THR A 502 -12.20 -7.75 3.69
CA THR A 502 -13.21 -6.70 3.97
C THR A 502 -12.66 -5.51 4.78
N ASP A 503 -11.40 -5.58 5.19
CA ASP A 503 -10.73 -4.59 6.02
C ASP A 503 -10.49 -3.25 5.31
N ARG A 504 -10.80 -2.14 6.01
CA ARG A 504 -10.56 -0.78 5.50
C ARG A 504 -9.11 -0.37 5.72
N LEU A 505 -8.32 -0.37 4.65
CA LEU A 505 -6.91 0.00 4.67
C LEU A 505 -6.73 1.50 4.38
N ALA A 506 -6.45 2.29 5.41
CA ALA A 506 -6.23 3.74 5.27
C ALA A 506 -4.95 4.09 4.46
N HIS A 507 -4.96 5.22 3.77
CA HIS A 507 -3.85 5.73 2.92
C HIS A 507 -3.30 4.73 1.89
N ALA A 508 -4.11 3.75 1.46
CA ALA A 508 -3.65 2.61 0.68
C ALA A 508 -3.84 2.73 -0.84
N HIS A 509 -4.68 3.65 -1.35
CA HIS A 509 -4.97 3.74 -2.79
C HIS A 509 -3.81 4.37 -3.59
N ALA A 510 -3.61 3.89 -4.82
CA ALA A 510 -2.66 4.46 -5.76
C ALA A 510 -3.07 5.89 -6.18
N PRO A 511 -2.13 6.85 -6.30
CA PRO A 511 -2.46 8.21 -6.77
C PRO A 511 -2.98 8.26 -8.21
N THR A 512 -2.51 7.34 -9.07
CA THR A 512 -2.88 7.20 -10.49
C THR A 512 -2.68 5.73 -10.93
N MET A 513 -3.15 5.35 -12.12
CA MET A 513 -2.96 3.98 -12.62
C MET A 513 -1.49 3.70 -12.96
N GLU A 514 -0.76 4.65 -13.54
CA GLU A 514 0.67 4.47 -13.88
C GLU A 514 1.52 4.27 -12.61
N ARG A 515 1.08 4.86 -11.48
CA ARG A 515 1.69 4.63 -10.15
C ARG A 515 1.37 3.26 -9.57
N PHE A 516 0.24 2.66 -9.93
CA PHE A 516 -0.10 1.28 -9.58
C PHE A 516 0.68 0.28 -10.45
N GLU A 517 0.73 0.49 -11.77
CA GLU A 517 1.48 -0.34 -12.71
C GLU A 517 2.99 -0.34 -12.43
N ALA A 518 3.59 0.84 -12.21
CA ALA A 518 4.99 0.95 -11.84
C ALA A 518 5.28 0.26 -10.48
N MET A 519 4.33 0.25 -9.56
CA MET A 519 4.44 -0.46 -8.29
C MET A 519 4.41 -1.99 -8.49
N LEU A 520 3.52 -2.51 -9.36
CA LEU A 520 3.49 -3.92 -9.75
C LEU A 520 4.78 -4.39 -10.44
N GLN A 521 5.33 -3.60 -11.36
CA GLN A 521 6.60 -3.90 -12.04
C GLN A 521 7.76 -3.97 -11.03
N ASN A 522 7.81 -3.02 -10.09
CA ASN A 522 8.77 -3.06 -9.00
C ASN A 522 8.61 -4.33 -8.16
N MET A 523 7.39 -4.65 -7.69
CA MET A 523 7.12 -5.86 -6.88
C MET A 523 7.66 -7.15 -7.52
N GLN A 524 7.45 -7.34 -8.83
CA GLN A 524 7.95 -8.51 -9.55
C GLN A 524 9.49 -8.57 -9.53
N SER A 525 10.15 -7.46 -9.87
CA SER A 525 11.62 -7.36 -9.88
C SER A 525 12.31 -7.53 -8.52
N TRP A 526 11.57 -7.57 -7.41
CA TRP A 526 12.13 -7.82 -6.08
C TRP A 526 12.35 -9.31 -5.79
N THR A 527 11.66 -10.20 -6.52
CA THR A 527 11.68 -11.66 -6.32
C THR A 527 11.84 -12.46 -7.62
N SER A 528 12.30 -11.80 -8.69
CA SER A 528 12.83 -12.42 -9.92
C SER A 528 14.29 -12.86 -9.79
#